data_AF-A0A6P4ZPQ7-F1
#
_entry.id   AF-A0A6P4ZPQ7-F1
#
_cell.length_a   1.000
_cell.length_b   1.000
_cell.length_c   1.000
_cell.angle_alpha   90.00
_cell.angle_beta   90.00
_cell.angle_gamma   90.00
#
_symmetry.space_group_name_H-M   'P 1'
#
loop_
_entity.id
_entity.type
_entity.pdbx_description
1 polymer ?
#
loop_
_entity_poly.entity_id
_entity_poly.type
_entity_poly.pdbx_seq_one_letter_code
_entity_poly.pdbx_strand_id
1 'polypeptide(L)'
;MDDVFDEETGEDVVRARDFERMKESRVKQGYRDGMSDGRLSSLQEGFNRGYSEGVGQTLQLARLRGLLCGLLTYHMAKEGTAFSDQIVSAIKLLIMELSSVENTGLDSQSHGASGMADDLALEMQMMQLQTDQSGGSSEGTGLTGLSPEDEQRRRQEIVFLSFQRRCAEILRAIGWEDGLIEQILTLQIPQ
;
A
#
# COMPACT_ATOMS: atom_id res chain seq x y z
N MET A 1 54.08 17.02 -56.59
CA MET A 1 52.64 17.32 -56.72
C MET A 1 51.93 16.20 -55.99
N ASP A 2 51.13 16.59 -55.01
CA ASP A 2 50.13 15.84 -54.25
C ASP A 2 50.57 14.64 -53.41
N ASP A 3 50.87 14.93 -52.14
CA ASP A 3 50.61 14.03 -51.01
C ASP A 3 50.10 14.91 -49.84
N VAL A 4 48.89 15.45 -50.01
CA VAL A 4 48.27 16.47 -49.13
C VAL A 4 46.89 16.01 -48.62
N PHE A 5 46.56 14.72 -48.69
CA PHE A 5 45.26 14.21 -48.26
C PHE A 5 45.35 12.77 -47.74
N ASP A 6 45.77 12.61 -46.48
CA ASP A 6 45.44 11.38 -45.71
C ASP A 6 45.19 11.64 -44.21
N GLU A 7 45.25 12.91 -43.76
CA GLU A 7 45.02 13.29 -42.35
C GLU A 7 43.55 13.62 -42.04
N GLU A 8 42.76 14.00 -43.06
CA GLU A 8 41.31 14.29 -42.91
C GLU A 8 40.48 13.00 -42.72
N THR A 9 40.95 11.88 -43.29
CA THR A 9 40.30 10.56 -43.22
C THR A 9 40.29 9.96 -41.81
N GLY A 10 41.32 10.25 -41.00
CA GLY A 10 41.45 9.75 -39.64
C GLY A 10 40.44 10.39 -38.68
N GLU A 11 40.23 11.69 -38.79
CA GLU A 11 39.28 12.40 -37.94
C GLU A 11 37.83 12.00 -38.23
N ASP A 12 37.46 11.78 -39.50
CA ASP A 12 36.10 11.37 -39.86
C ASP A 12 35.77 9.95 -39.42
N VAL A 13 36.74 9.02 -39.48
CA VAL A 13 36.58 7.65 -38.95
C VAL A 13 36.46 7.67 -37.42
N VAL A 14 37.23 8.52 -36.73
CA VAL A 14 37.11 8.69 -35.27
C VAL A 14 35.76 9.30 -34.89
N ARG A 15 35.31 10.35 -35.61
CA ARG A 15 33.99 10.97 -35.42
C ARG A 15 32.86 9.97 -35.63
N ALA A 16 32.93 9.14 -36.67
CA ALA A 16 31.94 8.11 -36.94
C ALA A 16 31.88 7.05 -35.82
N ARG A 17 33.03 6.63 -35.31
CA ARG A 17 33.12 5.67 -34.20
C ARG A 17 32.59 6.24 -32.88
N ASP A 18 32.88 7.49 -32.59
CA ASP A 18 32.39 8.16 -31.38
C ASP A 18 30.89 8.44 -31.47
N PHE A 19 30.39 8.75 -32.67
CA PHE A 19 28.95 8.84 -32.92
C PHE A 19 28.24 7.51 -32.69
N GLU A 20 28.79 6.40 -33.21
CA GLU A 20 28.17 5.08 -33.02
C GLU A 20 28.19 4.64 -31.54
N ARG A 21 29.30 4.89 -30.83
CA ARG A 21 29.39 4.67 -29.37
C ARG A 21 28.38 5.51 -28.60
N MET A 22 28.22 6.78 -28.98
CA MET A 22 27.25 7.67 -28.35
C MET A 22 25.82 7.18 -28.60
N LYS A 23 25.53 6.72 -29.81
CA LYS A 23 24.23 6.16 -30.19
C LYS A 23 23.92 4.88 -29.41
N GLU A 24 24.85 3.94 -29.34
CA GLU A 24 24.71 2.73 -28.51
C GLU A 24 24.51 3.06 -27.03
N SER A 25 25.27 4.03 -26.51
CA SER A 25 25.13 4.49 -25.13
C SER A 25 23.75 5.09 -24.86
N ARG A 26 23.24 5.94 -25.75
CA ARG A 26 21.88 6.50 -25.63
C ARG A 26 20.80 5.43 -25.68
N VAL A 27 20.93 4.41 -26.53
CA VAL A 27 19.95 3.31 -26.61
C VAL A 27 19.93 2.51 -25.30
N LYS A 28 21.12 2.15 -24.78
CA LYS A 28 21.24 1.45 -23.49
C LYS A 28 20.70 2.29 -22.34
N GLN A 29 20.98 3.58 -22.34
CA GLN A 29 20.48 4.50 -21.33
C GLN A 29 18.96 4.61 -21.38
N GLY A 30 18.37 4.84 -22.56
CA GLY A 30 16.91 4.93 -22.72
C GLY A 30 16.18 3.65 -22.31
N TYR A 31 16.76 2.48 -22.53
CA TYR A 31 16.19 1.22 -22.03
C TYR A 31 16.25 1.12 -20.50
N ARG A 32 17.37 1.47 -19.89
CA ARG A 32 17.52 1.47 -18.41
C ARG A 32 16.55 2.44 -17.76
N ASP A 33 16.43 3.63 -18.35
CA ASP A 33 15.50 4.66 -17.89
C ASP A 33 14.05 4.17 -18.03
N GLY A 34 13.67 3.64 -19.20
CA GLY A 34 12.32 3.09 -19.41
C GLY A 34 11.96 1.90 -18.49
N MET A 35 12.92 1.02 -18.22
CA MET A 35 12.73 -0.08 -17.25
C MET A 35 12.57 0.44 -15.83
N SER A 36 13.41 1.41 -15.43
CA SER A 36 13.33 2.04 -14.12
C SER A 36 11.99 2.76 -13.92
N ASP A 37 11.57 3.55 -14.92
CA ASP A 37 10.33 4.31 -14.89
C ASP A 37 9.10 3.38 -14.87
N GLY A 38 9.10 2.32 -15.67
CA GLY A 38 8.03 1.33 -15.68
C GLY A 38 7.87 0.64 -14.31
N ARG A 39 8.98 0.29 -13.66
CA ARG A 39 8.96 -0.32 -12.32
C ARG A 39 8.47 0.66 -11.25
N LEU A 40 8.94 1.91 -11.31
CA LEU A 40 8.50 2.95 -10.39
C LEU A 40 6.99 3.20 -10.55
N SER A 41 6.48 3.23 -11.78
CA SER A 41 5.05 3.38 -12.06
C SER A 41 4.24 2.23 -11.44
N SER A 42 4.61 0.98 -11.72
CA SER A 42 3.92 -0.19 -11.16
C SER A 42 4.00 -0.23 -9.63
N LEU A 43 5.15 0.13 -9.05
CA LEU A 43 5.31 0.23 -7.60
C LEU A 43 4.41 1.32 -7.00
N GLN A 44 4.36 2.49 -7.63
CA GLN A 44 3.55 3.60 -7.17
C GLN A 44 2.06 3.29 -7.27
N GLU A 45 1.63 2.60 -8.32
CA GLU A 45 0.25 2.10 -8.47
C GLU A 45 -0.09 1.12 -7.33
N GLY A 46 0.79 0.16 -7.06
CA GLY A 46 0.63 -0.77 -5.93
C GLY A 46 0.58 -0.07 -4.58
N PHE A 47 1.46 0.91 -4.36
CA PHE A 47 1.49 1.73 -3.15
C PHE A 47 0.21 2.56 -3.00
N ASN A 48 -0.22 3.27 -4.04
CA ASN A 48 -1.42 4.11 -4.02
C ASN A 48 -2.65 3.26 -3.68
N ARG A 49 -2.75 2.08 -4.31
CA ARG A 49 -3.82 1.13 -4.03
C ARG A 49 -3.79 0.68 -2.57
N GLY A 50 -2.67 0.15 -2.10
CA GLY A 50 -2.51 -0.32 -0.72
C GLY A 50 -2.74 0.78 0.32
N TYR A 51 -2.27 2.01 0.05
CA TYR A 51 -2.48 3.16 0.90
C TYR A 51 -3.96 3.54 0.98
N SER A 52 -4.65 3.64 -0.17
CA SER A 52 -6.07 3.99 -0.21
C SER A 52 -6.95 2.97 0.53
N GLU A 53 -6.65 1.68 0.37
CA GLU A 53 -7.38 0.59 1.00
C GLU A 53 -7.08 0.52 2.51
N GLY A 54 -5.81 0.64 2.90
CA GLY A 54 -5.37 0.55 4.29
C GLY A 54 -5.81 1.74 5.15
N VAL A 55 -5.64 2.98 4.65
CA VAL A 55 -5.94 4.19 5.43
C VAL A 55 -7.40 4.26 5.82
N GLY A 56 -8.33 3.94 4.90
CA GLY A 56 -9.76 3.97 5.20
C GLY A 56 -10.12 3.05 6.36
N GLN A 57 -9.57 1.84 6.38
CA GLN A 57 -9.85 0.82 7.39
C GLN A 57 -9.18 1.15 8.73
N THR A 58 -7.90 1.51 8.72
CA THR A 58 -7.17 1.85 9.95
C THR A 58 -7.75 3.10 10.60
N LEU A 59 -8.18 4.09 9.81
CA LEU A 59 -8.76 5.32 10.35
C LEU A 59 -10.10 5.07 11.07
N GLN A 60 -10.93 4.17 10.54
CA GLN A 60 -12.19 3.77 11.18
C GLN A 60 -11.94 3.09 12.54
N LEU A 61 -10.99 2.15 12.62
CA LEU A 61 -10.60 1.51 13.88
C LEU A 61 -9.99 2.51 14.87
N ALA A 62 -9.10 3.38 14.39
CA ALA A 62 -8.47 4.41 15.21
C ALA A 62 -9.50 5.38 15.81
N ARG A 63 -10.59 5.69 15.09
CA ARG A 63 -11.70 6.50 15.60
C ARG A 63 -12.44 5.82 16.76
N LEU A 64 -12.80 4.54 16.61
CA LEU A 64 -13.44 3.79 17.69
C LEU A 64 -12.53 3.73 18.92
N ARG A 65 -11.23 3.46 18.72
CA ARG A 65 -10.24 3.47 19.79
C ARG A 65 -10.14 4.84 20.47
N GLY A 66 -10.08 5.91 19.68
CA GLY A 66 -10.02 7.29 20.18
C GLY A 66 -11.24 7.66 21.03
N LEU A 67 -12.44 7.25 20.58
CA LEU A 67 -13.68 7.44 21.33
C LEU A 67 -13.64 6.72 22.69
N LEU A 68 -13.25 5.45 22.70
CA LEU A 68 -13.14 4.64 23.92
C LEU A 68 -12.08 5.20 24.89
N CYS A 69 -10.93 5.63 24.37
CA CYS A 69 -9.91 6.31 25.16
C CYS A 69 -10.43 7.62 25.75
N GLY A 70 -11.17 8.42 24.97
CA GLY A 70 -11.79 9.66 25.43
C GLY A 70 -12.78 9.43 26.57
N LEU A 71 -13.60 8.37 26.48
CA LEU A 71 -14.49 7.97 27.56
C LEU A 71 -13.70 7.59 28.83
N LEU A 72 -12.63 6.82 28.69
CA LEU A 72 -11.79 6.44 29.83
C LEU A 72 -11.12 7.65 30.48
N THR A 73 -10.58 8.57 29.67
CA THR A 73 -9.99 9.83 30.17
C THR A 73 -11.04 10.68 30.89
N TYR A 74 -12.26 10.78 30.36
CA TYR A 74 -13.37 11.47 31.03
C TYR A 74 -13.71 10.83 32.38
N HIS A 75 -13.75 9.49 32.44
CA HIS A 75 -13.98 8.78 33.69
C HIS A 75 -12.89 9.08 34.74
N MET A 76 -11.62 9.13 34.32
CA MET A 76 -10.51 9.44 35.22
C MET A 76 -10.47 10.91 35.67
N ALA A 77 -10.94 11.83 34.83
CA ALA A 77 -10.91 13.26 35.12
C ALA A 77 -12.08 13.73 36.00
N LYS A 78 -13.20 13.00 36.02
CA LYS A 78 -14.38 13.37 36.80
C LYS A 78 -14.20 12.99 38.27
N GLU A 79 -14.46 13.92 39.18
CA GLU A 79 -14.51 13.63 40.61
C GLU A 79 -15.73 12.71 40.89
N GLY A 80 -15.46 11.46 41.26
CA GLY A 80 -16.47 10.41 41.47
C GLY A 80 -16.54 9.37 40.33
N THR A 81 -17.35 8.33 40.48
CA THR A 81 -17.48 7.25 39.48
C THR A 81 -18.39 7.69 38.34
N ALA A 82 -17.82 8.18 37.23
CA ALA A 82 -18.60 8.59 36.06
C ALA A 82 -19.39 7.43 35.42
N PHE A 83 -18.79 6.24 35.46
CA PHE A 83 -19.29 4.98 34.89
C PHE A 83 -19.10 3.86 35.91
N SER A 84 -19.82 2.75 35.76
CA SER A 84 -19.60 1.56 36.59
C SER A 84 -18.30 0.84 36.23
N ASP A 85 -17.72 0.11 37.19
CA ASP A 85 -16.48 -0.67 36.97
C ASP A 85 -16.62 -1.70 35.84
N GLN A 86 -17.83 -2.21 35.63
CA GLN A 86 -18.14 -3.14 34.54
C GLN A 86 -18.02 -2.45 33.16
N ILE A 87 -18.53 -1.22 33.03
CA ILE A 87 -18.40 -0.43 31.80
C ILE A 87 -16.94 -0.07 31.56
N VAL A 88 -16.22 0.37 32.59
CA VAL A 88 -14.79 0.71 32.48
C VAL A 88 -13.96 -0.51 32.05
N SER A 89 -14.27 -1.68 32.59
CA SER A 89 -13.60 -2.93 32.21
C SER A 89 -13.93 -3.33 30.76
N ALA A 90 -15.18 -3.18 30.33
CA ALA A 90 -15.59 -3.43 28.95
C ALA A 90 -14.87 -2.50 27.96
N ILE A 91 -14.75 -1.20 28.28
CA ILE A 91 -14.00 -0.22 27.48
C ILE A 91 -12.53 -0.65 27.35
N LYS A 92 -11.87 -1.01 28.46
CA LYS A 92 -10.46 -1.45 28.44
C LYS A 92 -10.23 -2.69 27.59
N LEU A 93 -11.10 -3.70 27.73
CA LEU A 93 -11.02 -4.93 26.94
C LEU A 93 -11.20 -4.64 25.45
N LEU A 94 -12.15 -3.79 25.10
CA LEU A 94 -12.42 -3.44 23.69
C LEU A 94 -11.26 -2.66 23.05
N ILE A 95 -10.60 -1.76 23.81
CA ILE A 95 -9.38 -1.08 23.37
C ILE A 95 -8.25 -2.09 23.12
N MET A 96 -8.05 -3.03 24.04
CA MET A 96 -6.99 -4.05 23.91
C MET A 96 -7.20 -4.94 22.68
N GLU A 97 -8.45 -5.35 22.43
CA GLU A 97 -8.82 -6.15 21.26
C GLU A 97 -8.63 -5.37 19.95
N LEU A 98 -9.03 -4.10 19.89
CA LEU A 98 -8.78 -3.22 18.74
C LEU A 98 -7.27 -3.13 18.43
N SER A 99 -6.44 -2.96 19.44
CA SER A 99 -4.98 -2.90 19.26
C SER A 99 -4.38 -4.23 18.79
N SER A 100 -4.95 -5.37 19.18
CA SER A 100 -4.51 -6.67 18.63
C SER A 100 -4.80 -6.78 17.14
N VAL A 101 -5.99 -6.34 16.70
CA VAL A 101 -6.40 -6.40 15.29
C VAL A 101 -5.54 -5.48 14.42
N GLU A 102 -5.23 -4.27 14.92
CA GLU A 102 -4.32 -3.31 14.26
C GLU A 102 -2.95 -3.96 13.98
N ASN A 103 -2.37 -4.67 14.96
CA ASN A 103 -1.05 -5.28 14.83
C ASN A 103 -1.05 -6.45 13.84
N THR A 104 -2.07 -7.31 13.87
CA THR A 104 -2.18 -8.45 12.93
C THR A 104 -2.39 -8.02 11.47
N GLY A 105 -2.97 -6.84 11.24
CA GLY A 105 -3.17 -6.28 9.91
C GLY A 105 -1.87 -5.78 9.25
N LEU A 106 -0.88 -5.36 10.06
CA LEU A 106 0.40 -4.84 9.57
C LEU A 106 1.36 -5.95 9.10
N ASP A 107 1.32 -7.11 9.74
CA ASP A 107 2.25 -8.22 9.42
C ASP A 107 1.97 -8.85 8.04
N SER A 108 0.69 -8.88 7.63
CA SER A 108 0.25 -9.53 6.39
C SER A 108 0.66 -8.77 5.11
N GLN A 109 1.02 -7.48 5.19
CA GLN A 109 1.40 -6.66 4.03
C GLN A 109 2.91 -6.60 3.75
N SER A 110 3.74 -7.17 4.64
CA SER A 110 5.21 -7.11 4.52
C SER A 110 5.79 -8.01 3.41
N HIS A 111 5.02 -8.94 2.83
CA HIS A 111 5.50 -9.89 1.83
C HIS A 111 5.53 -9.37 0.38
N GLY A 112 4.84 -8.26 0.07
CA GLY A 112 4.77 -7.73 -1.30
C GLY A 112 6.04 -7.01 -1.79
N ALA A 113 6.84 -6.45 -0.88
CA ALA A 113 7.98 -5.60 -1.26
C ALA A 113 9.27 -6.39 -1.55
N SER A 114 9.40 -7.61 -1.04
CA SER A 114 10.66 -8.38 -1.15
C SER A 114 10.87 -9.04 -2.52
N GLY A 115 9.80 -9.32 -3.27
CA GLY A 115 9.88 -10.07 -4.54
C GLY A 115 10.45 -9.29 -5.73
N MET A 116 10.30 -7.96 -5.76
CA MET A 116 10.74 -7.13 -6.90
C MET A 116 12.27 -6.90 -6.97
N ALA A 117 12.98 -7.06 -5.85
CA ALA A 117 14.43 -6.87 -5.80
C ALA A 117 15.18 -8.06 -6.45
N ASP A 118 14.68 -9.27 -6.27
CA ASP A 118 15.31 -10.49 -6.79
C ASP A 118 15.12 -10.65 -8.31
N ASP A 119 14.01 -10.13 -8.85
CA ASP A 119 13.70 -10.16 -10.28
C ASP A 119 14.62 -9.23 -11.12
N LEU A 120 15.16 -8.17 -10.50
CA LEU A 120 16.14 -7.25 -11.11
C LEU A 120 17.47 -7.94 -11.44
N ALA A 121 17.93 -8.82 -10.56
CA ALA A 121 19.18 -9.54 -10.77
C ALA A 121 19.07 -10.52 -11.95
N LEU A 122 17.92 -11.20 -12.07
CA LEU A 122 17.65 -12.13 -13.16
C LEU A 122 17.51 -11.42 -14.51
N GLU A 123 16.76 -10.33 -14.57
CA GLU A 123 16.47 -9.62 -15.83
C GLU A 123 17.71 -8.86 -16.37
N MET A 124 18.55 -8.31 -15.47
CA MET A 124 19.86 -7.76 -15.82
C MET A 124 20.82 -8.83 -16.38
N GLN A 125 20.66 -10.09 -15.95
CA GLN A 125 21.41 -11.24 -16.47
C GLN A 125 20.88 -11.70 -17.82
N MET A 126 19.57 -11.58 -18.08
CA MET A 126 18.94 -11.91 -19.37
C MET A 126 19.34 -10.96 -20.50
N MET A 127 19.66 -9.68 -20.22
CA MET A 127 20.20 -8.76 -21.23
C MET A 127 21.59 -9.17 -21.76
N GLN A 128 22.36 -9.92 -20.97
CA GLN A 128 23.64 -10.47 -21.43
C GLN A 128 23.46 -11.67 -22.36
N LEU A 129 22.24 -12.23 -22.44
CA LEU A 129 21.95 -13.47 -23.17
C LEU A 129 20.92 -13.33 -24.30
N GLN A 130 20.12 -12.25 -24.37
CA GLN A 130 19.05 -12.10 -25.37
C GLN A 130 19.31 -10.98 -26.38
N THR A 131 20.21 -11.26 -27.33
CA THR A 131 20.13 -10.69 -28.69
C THR A 131 19.42 -11.61 -29.67
N ASP A 132 18.66 -12.61 -29.21
CA ASP A 132 17.81 -13.39 -30.11
C ASP A 132 16.56 -13.91 -29.40
N GLN A 133 15.45 -13.76 -30.13
CA GLN A 133 14.13 -14.37 -29.96
C GLN A 133 13.05 -13.61 -29.17
N SER A 134 12.10 -13.17 -30.00
CA SER A 134 10.71 -12.78 -29.79
C SER A 134 9.82 -13.87 -29.19
N GLY A 135 8.74 -13.43 -28.53
CA GLY A 135 7.46 -14.16 -28.52
C GLY A 135 6.86 -14.35 -27.14
N GLY A 136 6.01 -13.41 -26.71
CA GLY A 136 5.15 -13.58 -25.55
C GLY A 136 3.86 -14.34 -25.88
N SER A 137 3.22 -14.88 -24.85
CA SER A 137 1.77 -14.81 -24.62
C SER A 137 1.44 -15.41 -23.26
N SER A 138 0.73 -14.65 -22.44
CA SER A 138 0.10 -15.09 -21.20
C SER A 138 -1.41 -15.05 -21.45
N GLU A 139 -2.04 -16.22 -21.47
CA GLU A 139 -3.49 -16.37 -21.52
C GLU A 139 -4.04 -16.51 -20.10
N GLY A 140 -4.90 -15.56 -19.73
CA GLY A 140 -5.71 -15.63 -18.52
C GLY A 140 -6.96 -16.48 -18.74
N THR A 141 -7.32 -17.27 -17.73
CA THR A 141 -8.64 -17.89 -17.63
C THR A 141 -9.23 -17.57 -16.27
N GLY A 142 -10.25 -16.71 -16.29
CA GLY A 142 -11.07 -16.39 -15.14
C GLY A 142 -11.91 -17.59 -14.70
N LEU A 143 -11.99 -17.79 -13.39
CA LEU A 143 -13.00 -18.60 -12.75
C LEU A 143 -13.68 -17.78 -11.66
N THR A 144 -15.01 -17.85 -11.70
CA THR A 144 -16.00 -17.16 -10.89
C THR A 144 -15.91 -17.51 -9.41
N GLY A 145 -14.98 -16.88 -8.71
CA GLY A 145 -14.99 -16.66 -7.26
C GLY A 145 -14.88 -15.17 -7.00
N LEU A 146 -15.44 -14.67 -5.90
CA LEU A 146 -15.08 -13.32 -5.43
C LEU A 146 -13.56 -13.23 -5.35
N SER A 147 -12.96 -12.11 -5.78
CA SER A 147 -11.52 -11.93 -5.68
C SER A 147 -11.10 -12.18 -4.22
N PRO A 148 -9.95 -12.84 -3.95
CA PRO A 148 -9.43 -12.99 -2.59
C PRO A 148 -9.39 -11.66 -1.82
N GLU A 149 -9.20 -10.56 -2.53
CA GLU A 149 -9.23 -9.18 -2.02
C GLU A 149 -10.62 -8.77 -1.52
N ASP A 150 -11.69 -9.12 -2.25
CA ASP A 150 -13.08 -8.83 -1.86
C ASP A 150 -13.51 -9.63 -0.62
N GLU A 151 -13.04 -10.89 -0.52
CA GLU A 151 -13.31 -11.71 0.65
C GLU A 151 -12.62 -11.14 1.90
N GLN A 152 -11.35 -10.72 1.76
CA GLN A 152 -10.62 -10.07 2.85
C GLN A 152 -11.30 -8.76 3.28
N ARG A 153 -11.76 -7.95 2.32
CA ARG A 153 -12.48 -6.71 2.59
C ARG A 153 -13.76 -6.95 3.39
N ARG A 154 -14.55 -7.96 3.00
CA ARG A 154 -15.77 -8.35 3.74
C ARG A 154 -15.47 -8.83 5.15
N ARG A 155 -14.40 -9.62 5.34
CA ARG A 155 -13.98 -10.06 6.67
C ARG A 155 -13.64 -8.87 7.57
N GLN A 156 -12.87 -7.92 7.05
CA GLN A 156 -12.53 -6.70 7.78
C GLN A 156 -13.76 -5.83 8.10
N GLU A 157 -14.71 -5.73 7.17
CA GLU A 157 -15.97 -5.02 7.39
C GLU A 157 -16.83 -5.67 8.49
N ILE A 158 -16.97 -7.00 8.48
CA ILE A 158 -17.67 -7.73 9.54
C ILE A 158 -17.02 -7.49 10.90
N VAL A 159 -15.69 -7.55 10.95
CA VAL A 159 -14.93 -7.28 12.18
C VAL A 159 -15.19 -5.85 12.65
N PHE A 160 -15.10 -4.85 11.77
CA PHE A 160 -15.38 -3.45 12.10
C PHE A 160 -16.80 -3.26 12.64
N LEU A 161 -17.82 -3.81 11.97
CA LEU A 161 -19.21 -3.74 12.41
C LEU A 161 -19.41 -4.38 13.80
N SER A 162 -18.68 -5.46 14.11
CA SER A 162 -18.70 -6.08 15.44
C SER A 162 -18.17 -5.15 16.54
N PHE A 163 -17.13 -4.36 16.25
CA PHE A 163 -16.60 -3.35 17.17
C PHE A 163 -17.55 -2.17 17.30
N GLN A 164 -18.10 -1.70 16.18
CA GLN A 164 -19.06 -0.60 16.17
C GLN A 164 -20.30 -0.94 17.02
N ARG A 165 -20.83 -2.16 16.90
CA ARG A 165 -21.95 -2.64 17.71
C ARG A 165 -21.63 -2.64 19.20
N ARG A 166 -20.47 -3.14 19.60
CA ARG A 166 -20.03 -3.15 21.00
C ARG A 166 -19.81 -1.75 21.55
N CYS A 167 -19.28 -0.83 20.74
CA CYS A 167 -19.18 0.58 21.10
C CYS A 167 -20.57 1.20 21.32
N ALA A 168 -21.54 0.91 20.44
CA ALA A 168 -22.90 1.38 20.58
C ALA A 168 -23.56 0.87 21.88
N GLU A 169 -23.35 -0.40 22.23
CA GLU A 169 -23.84 -0.98 23.49
C GLU A 169 -23.25 -0.27 24.72
N ILE A 170 -21.95 0.06 24.70
CA ILE A 170 -21.30 0.85 25.75
C ILE A 170 -21.90 2.26 25.85
N LEU A 171 -22.06 2.95 24.71
CA LEU A 171 -22.62 4.30 24.69
C LEU A 171 -24.06 4.34 25.20
N ARG A 172 -24.89 3.35 24.82
CA ARG A 172 -26.25 3.19 25.37
C ARG A 172 -26.23 2.95 26.87
N ALA A 173 -25.31 2.11 27.36
CA ALA A 173 -25.17 1.84 28.79
C ALA A 173 -24.75 3.08 29.60
N ILE A 174 -24.06 4.04 28.97
CA ILE A 174 -23.69 5.33 29.56
C ILE A 174 -24.85 6.35 29.47
N GLY A 175 -25.90 6.07 28.69
CA GLY A 175 -27.09 6.90 28.56
C GLY A 175 -27.08 7.86 27.37
N TRP A 176 -26.29 7.59 26.33
CA TRP A 176 -26.31 8.38 25.09
C TRP A 176 -27.55 8.04 24.25
N GLU A 177 -28.10 9.03 23.56
CA GLU A 177 -29.25 8.86 22.66
C GLU A 177 -28.86 8.15 21.36
N ASP A 178 -29.73 7.27 20.86
CA ASP A 178 -29.48 6.49 19.64
C ASP A 178 -29.15 7.37 18.42
N GLY A 179 -29.78 8.54 18.30
CA GLY A 179 -29.49 9.48 17.20
C GLY A 179 -28.05 10.00 17.20
N LEU A 180 -27.50 10.29 18.39
CA LEU A 180 -26.12 10.72 18.56
C LEU A 180 -25.14 9.56 18.37
N ILE A 181 -25.51 8.36 18.83
CA ILE A 181 -24.71 7.14 18.66
C ILE A 181 -24.54 6.83 17.18
N GLU A 182 -25.64 6.83 16.42
CA GLU A 182 -25.59 6.63 14.97
C GLU A 182 -24.74 7.72 14.33
N GLN A 183 -24.95 9.00 14.67
CA GLN A 183 -24.16 10.09 14.09
C GLN A 183 -22.65 9.92 14.33
N ILE A 184 -22.23 9.51 15.54
CA ILE A 184 -20.81 9.39 15.90
C ILE A 184 -20.17 8.15 15.28
N LEU A 185 -20.89 7.03 15.27
CA LEU A 185 -20.37 5.76 14.79
C LEU A 185 -20.47 5.62 13.27
N THR A 186 -21.40 6.32 12.62
CA THR A 186 -21.58 6.29 11.16
C THR A 186 -20.97 7.50 10.44
N LEU A 187 -20.37 8.46 11.16
CA LEU A 187 -19.78 9.65 10.56
C LEU A 187 -18.71 9.24 9.54
N GLN A 188 -19.07 9.25 8.26
CA GLN A 188 -18.16 8.88 7.20
C GLN A 188 -16.99 9.86 7.18
N ILE A 189 -15.78 9.35 7.01
CA ILE A 189 -14.63 10.18 6.68
C ILE A 189 -14.92 10.71 5.26
N PRO A 190 -14.94 12.04 5.04
CA PRO A 190 -15.08 12.57 3.69
C PRO A 190 -13.96 11.97 2.82
N GLN A 191 -14.37 11.36 1.70
CA GLN A 191 -13.48 10.82 0.67
C GLN A 191 -12.73 11.98 -0.01
#